data_AF-A0A4Q6B955-F1
#
_entry.id   AF-A0A4Q6B955-F1
#
_cell.length_a   1.000
_cell.length_b   1.000
_cell.length_c   1.000
_cell.angle_alpha   90.00
_cell.angle_beta   90.00
_cell.angle_gamma   90.00
#
_symmetry.space_group_name_H-M   'P 1'
#
loop_
_entity.id
_entity.type
_entity.pdbx_description
1 polymer ?
#
loop_
_entity_poly.entity_id
_entity_poly.type
_entity_poly.pdbx_seq_one_letter_code
_entity_poly.pdbx_strand_id
1 'polypeptide(L)' 'MFDVNRFKKSVKEWIRVNADGTEIDLRDYCDELVPAQQYQANQWLIEQTLSWYRHILERRVEEANGADSEAGEV' A
#
# COMPACT_ATOMS: atom_id res chain seq x y z
N MET A 1 -18.04 13.22 -8.33
CA MET A 1 -17.42 12.07 -9.00
C MET A 1 -16.17 11.70 -8.23
N PHE A 2 -15.98 10.44 -7.87
CA PHE A 2 -14.74 9.98 -7.22
C PHE A 2 -13.53 10.24 -8.13
N ASP A 3 -12.50 10.86 -7.55
CA ASP A 3 -11.28 11.20 -8.28
C ASP A 3 -10.22 10.13 -8.06
N VAL A 4 -10.13 9.22 -9.03
CA VAL A 4 -9.16 8.11 -9.04
C VAL A 4 -7.71 8.61 -9.00
N ASN A 5 -7.40 9.77 -9.59
CA ASN A 5 -6.04 10.30 -9.59
C ASN A 5 -5.66 10.82 -8.21
N ARG A 6 -6.59 11.50 -7.53
CA ARG A 6 -6.41 11.93 -6.15
C ARG A 6 -6.25 10.73 -5.22
N PHE A 7 -7.09 9.71 -5.36
CA PHE A 7 -6.97 8.45 -4.59
C PHE A 7 -5.56 7.84 -4.74
N LYS A 8 -5.09 7.64 -5.98
CA LYS A 8 -3.75 7.07 -6.25
C LYS A 8 -2.62 7.90 -5.64
N LYS A 9 -2.73 9.23 -5.67
CA LYS A 9 -1.74 10.13 -5.05
C LYS A 9 -1.75 9.98 -3.52
N SER A 10 -2.93 9.99 -2.91
CA SER A 10 -3.11 9.81 -1.47
C SER A 10 -2.56 8.47 -0.97
N VAL A 11 -2.81 7.38 -1.69
CA VAL A 11 -2.26 6.04 -1.40
C VAL A 11 -0.73 6.02 -1.49
N LYS A 12 -0.17 6.55 -2.58
CA LYS A 12 1.29 6.60 -2.77
C LYS A 12 1.98 7.40 -1.67
N GLU A 13 1.37 8.50 -1.26
CA GLU A 13 1.92 9.32 -0.17
C GLU A 13 1.84 8.59 1.16
N TRP A 14 0.71 7.95 1.45
CA TRP A 14 0.55 7.16 2.67
C TRP A 14 1.61 6.05 2.77
N ILE A 15 1.89 5.32 1.68
CA ILE A 15 2.90 4.25 1.64
C ILE A 15 4.33 4.78 1.88
N ARG A 16 4.61 6.03 1.50
CA ARG A 16 5.91 6.67 1.72
C ARG A 16 6.10 7.09 3.17
N VAL A 17 5.05 7.61 3.79
CA VAL A 17 5.08 8.12 5.17
C VAL A 17 4.98 6.98 6.18
N ASN A 18 4.23 5.92 5.85
CA ASN A 18 4.01 4.75 6.71
C ASN A 18 4.85 3.56 6.21
N ALA A 19 6.16 3.60 6.46
CA ALA A 19 7.08 2.55 6.05
C ALA A 19 6.77 1.19 6.72
N ASP A 20 6.24 1.22 7.95
CA ASP A 20 5.92 0.04 8.76
C ASP A 20 4.41 -0.30 8.75
N GLY A 21 3.64 0.33 7.87
CA GLY A 21 2.19 0.11 7.79
C GLY A 21 1.84 -1.30 7.32
N THR A 22 0.78 -1.87 7.86
CA THR A 22 0.29 -3.20 7.46
C THR A 22 -0.70 -3.12 6.29
N GLU A 23 -0.99 -4.26 5.67
CA GLU A 23 -2.04 -4.35 4.64
C GLU A 23 -3.40 -3.89 5.20
N ILE A 24 -3.69 -4.18 6.47
CA ILE A 24 -4.93 -3.78 7.14
C ILE A 24 -4.99 -2.26 7.26
N ASP A 25 -3.91 -1.62 7.70
CA ASP A 25 -3.86 -0.16 7.82
C ASP A 25 -4.10 0.53 6.47
N LEU A 26 -3.52 -0.01 5.40
CA LEU A 26 -3.75 0.52 4.05
C LEU A 26 -5.19 0.30 3.59
N ARG A 27 -5.82 -0.83 3.95
CA ARG A 27 -7.22 -1.10 3.61
C ARG A 27 -8.12 -0.09 4.29
N ASP A 28 -7.96 0.13 5.59
CA ASP A 28 -8.76 1.08 6.34
C ASP A 28 -8.62 2.49 5.75
N TYR A 29 -7.39 2.90 5.42
CA TYR A 29 -7.15 4.17 4.73
C TYR A 29 -7.84 4.27 3.36
N CYS A 30 -7.84 3.20 2.56
CA CYS A 30 -8.55 3.18 1.28
C CYS A 30 -10.07 3.30 1.47
N ASP A 31 -10.62 2.64 2.49
CA ASP A 31 -12.05 2.68 2.80
C ASP A 31 -12.50 4.09 3.25
N GLU A 32 -11.63 4.85 3.93
CA GLU A 32 -11.89 6.26 4.27
C GLU A 32 -11.87 7.20 3.06
N LEU A 33 -11.07 6.89 2.03
CA LEU A 33 -10.93 7.72 0.83
C LEU A 33 -12.09 7.56 -0.16
N VAL A 34 -12.75 6.40 -0.15
CA VAL A 34 -13.83 6.08 -1.09
C VAL A 34 -15.19 6.38 -0.45
N PRO A 35 -15.98 7.33 -0.99
CA PRO A 35 -17.31 7.61 -0.45
C PRO A 35 -18.20 6.35 -0.50
N ALA A 36 -18.96 6.10 0.58
CA ALA A 36 -19.80 4.90 0.71
C ALA A 36 -20.73 4.66 -0.49
N GLN A 37 -21.30 5.71 -1.09
CA GLN A 37 -22.18 5.57 -2.26
C GLN A 37 -21.46 5.06 -3.52
N GLN A 38 -20.14 5.19 -3.56
CA GLN A 38 -19.29 4.81 -4.69
C GLN A 38 -18.39 3.61 -4.35
N TYR A 39 -18.53 3.04 -3.15
CA TYR A 39 -17.68 1.97 -2.66
C TYR A 39 -17.74 0.72 -3.55
N GLN A 40 -18.94 0.17 -3.78
CA GLN A 40 -19.09 -1.02 -4.63
C GLN A 40 -18.50 -0.84 -6.04
N ALA A 41 -18.68 0.34 -6.64
CA ALA A 41 -18.17 0.63 -7.98
C ALA A 41 -16.63 0.76 -8.03
N ASN A 42 -15.98 1.02 -6.89
CA ASN A 42 -14.54 1.22 -6.78
C ASN A 42 -13.83 0.17 -5.92
N GLN A 43 -14.54 -0.88 -5.47
CA GLN A 43 -13.95 -1.95 -4.65
C GLN A 43 -12.75 -2.61 -5.35
N TRP A 44 -12.85 -2.81 -6.68
CA TRP A 44 -11.77 -3.33 -7.50
C TRP A 44 -10.48 -2.50 -7.37
N LEU A 45 -10.58 -1.18 -7.22
CA LEU A 45 -9.42 -0.28 -7.10
C LEU A 45 -8.72 -0.48 -5.76
N ILE A 46 -9.49 -0.72 -4.70
CA ILE A 46 -8.98 -1.03 -3.37
C ILE A 46 -8.24 -2.37 -3.41
N GLU A 47 -8.86 -3.41 -3.99
CA GLU A 47 -8.25 -4.74 -4.12
C GLU A 47 -6.93 -4.71 -4.92
N GLN A 48 -6.90 -3.98 -6.03
CA GLN A 48 -5.66 -3.79 -6.82
C GLN A 48 -4.59 -3.03 -6.04
N THR A 49 -5.00 -2.03 -5.25
CA THR A 49 -4.08 -1.25 -4.41
C THR A 49 -3.45 -2.12 -3.33
N LEU A 50 -4.24 -2.96 -2.65
CA LEU A 50 -3.73 -3.89 -1.64
C LEU A 50 -2.80 -4.95 -2.25
N SER A 51 -3.16 -5.49 -3.42
CA SER A 51 -2.29 -6.44 -4.13
C SER A 51 -0.93 -5.83 -4.47
N TRP A 52 -0.92 -4.57 -4.93
CA TRP A 52 0.32 -3.85 -5.17
C TRP A 52 1.12 -3.62 -3.87
N TYR A 53 0.43 -3.29 -2.77
CA TYR A 53 1.10 -3.07 -1.49
C TYR A 53 1.73 -4.32 -0.91
N ARG A 54 1.08 -5.49 -1.03
CA ARG A 54 1.69 -6.78 -0.69
C ARG A 54 3.02 -6.98 -1.38
N HIS A 55 3.08 -6.73 -2.69
CA HIS A 55 4.31 -6.84 -3.45
C HIS A 55 5.40 -5.86 -2.96
N ILE A 56 5.02 -4.66 -2.50
CA ILE A 56 5.97 -3.73 -1.89
C ILE A 56 6.51 -4.28 -0.56
N LEU A 57 5.64 -4.83 0.29
CA LEU A 57 6.05 -5.42 1.57
C LEU A 57 6.98 -6.61 1.37
N GLU A 58 6.65 -7.52 0.45
CA GLU A 58 7.50 -8.66 0.07
C GLU A 58 8.90 -8.19 -0.34
N ARG A 59 8.96 -7.18 -1.22
CA ARG A 59 10.24 -6.59 -1.65
C ARG A 59 11.03 -5.96 -0.51
N ARG A 60 10.36 -5.24 0.40
CA ARG A 60 11.02 -4.65 1.57
C ARG A 60 11.62 -5.73 2.49
N VAL A 61 10.92 -6.86 2.64
CA VAL A 61 11.44 -8.01 3.40
C VAL A 61 12.64 -8.64 2.70
N GLU A 62 12.60 -8.82 1.38
CA GLU A 62 13.74 -9.31 0.59
C GLU A 62 14.95 -8.38 0.71
N GLU A 63 14.74 -7.06 0.59
CA GLU A 63 15.79 -6.04 0.73
C GLU A 63 16.40 -6.04 2.14
N ALA A 64 15.57 -6.20 3.18
CA ALA A 64 16.04 -6.31 4.56
C ALA A 64 16.87 -7.59 4.80
N ASN A 65 16.41 -8.73 4.26
CA ASN A 65 17.12 -10.01 4.39
C ASN A 65 18.42 -10.07 3.56
N GLY A 66 18.44 -9.39 2.40
CA GLY A 66 19.64 -9.28 1.56
C GLY A 66 20.72 -8.42 2.21
N ALA A 67 20.34 -7.31 2.86
CA ALA A 67 21.27 -6.42 3.57
C ALA A 67 21.97 -7.10 4.77
N ASP A 68 21.28 -8.03 5.44
CA ASP A 68 21.86 -8.80 6.56
C ASP A 68 22.92 -9.82 6.10
N SER A 69 22.79 -10.32 4.87
CA SER A 69 23.71 -11.31 4.29
C SER A 69 25.05 -10.71 3.82
N GLU A 70 25.08 -9.43 3.42
CA GLU A 70 26.31 -8.74 2.98
C GLU A 70 27.11 -8.14 4.15
N ALA A 71 26.52 -7.97 5.33
CA ALA A 71 27.19 -7.39 6.51
C ALA A 71 27.95 -8.42 7.37
N GLY A 72 27.83 -9.72 7.08
CA GLY A 72 28.43 -10.82 7.83
C GLY A 72 29.77 -11.35 7.31
N GLU A 73 30.34 -10.75 6.26
CA GLU A 73 31.61 -11.18 5.65
C GLU A 73 32.74 -10.17 5.93
N VAL A 74 33.26 -10.15 7.16
CA VAL A 74 34.55 -9.54 7.53
C VAL A 74 35.32 -10.40 8.52
#